data_AF-A0A067FQ51-F1
#
_entry.id   AF-A0A067FQ51-F1
#
_cell.length_a   1.000
_cell.length_b   1.000
_cell.length_c   1.000
_cell.angle_alpha   90.00
_cell.angle_beta   90.00
_cell.angle_gamma   90.00
#
_symmetry.space_group_name_H-M   'P 1'
#
loop_
_entity.id
_entity.type
_entity.pdbx_description
1 polymer ?
#
loop_
_entity_poly.entity_id
_entity_poly.type
_entity_poly.pdbx_seq_one_letter_code
_entity_poly.pdbx_strand_id
1 'polypeptide(L)'
;LELEAAKSEIQKWHSSFQNELFIPPGTSPEPRLVINYLQTLKSSEEMLKEQLEKAKKKEAAFIVTFAKREQEIAELKSAVRDLKAQLKPPLMQARRLLLDPAIHEEFRRLKNLVEEKDKKVKELEENIAAVSFTANSKMGKALMAKCKTLQEENDEIGRQNEEGETHQLSVKLALQKSLNAELKSQFEG
;
A
#
# COMPACT_ATOMS: atom_id res chain seq x y z
N LEU A 1 7.00 20.23 -100.11
CA LEU A 1 6.32 19.92 -98.84
C LEU A 1 7.26 20.13 -97.65
N GLU A 2 8.47 19.57 -97.65
CA GLU A 2 9.44 19.73 -96.55
C GLU A 2 9.92 21.17 -96.32
N LEU A 3 10.20 21.95 -97.39
CA LEU A 3 10.65 23.34 -97.26
C LEU A 3 9.60 24.26 -96.61
N GLU A 4 8.33 24.05 -96.94
CA GLU A 4 7.23 24.88 -96.43
C GLU A 4 6.87 24.51 -94.98
N ALA A 5 7.00 23.23 -94.63
CA ALA A 5 6.94 22.77 -93.25
C ALA A 5 8.07 23.38 -92.41
N ALA A 6 9.31 23.37 -92.92
CA ALA A 6 10.46 23.97 -92.24
C ALA A 6 10.29 25.48 -92.02
N LYS A 7 9.78 26.23 -93.01
CA LYS A 7 9.48 27.66 -92.87
C LYS A 7 8.39 27.93 -91.83
N SER A 8 7.32 27.14 -91.84
CA SER A 8 6.23 27.25 -90.87
C SER A 8 6.73 26.97 -89.45
N GLU A 9 7.63 25.99 -89.30
CA GLU A 9 8.24 25.65 -88.02
C GLU A 9 9.16 26.78 -87.53
N ILE A 10 10.01 27.32 -88.39
CA ILE A 10 10.84 28.49 -88.07
C ILE A 10 9.96 29.67 -87.63
N GLN A 11 8.87 29.96 -88.33
CA GLN A 11 7.96 31.04 -87.96
C GLN A 11 7.31 30.80 -86.58
N LYS A 12 6.92 29.55 -86.30
CA LYS A 12 6.40 29.15 -84.99
C LYS A 12 7.41 29.41 -83.87
N TRP A 13 8.68 29.02 -84.07
CA TRP A 13 9.75 29.29 -83.11
C TRP A 13 9.95 30.81 -82.88
N HIS A 14 9.96 31.61 -83.95
CA HIS A 14 10.07 33.07 -83.83
C HIS A 14 8.92 33.67 -83.02
N SER A 15 7.67 33.25 -83.28
CA SER A 15 6.51 33.72 -82.51
C SER A 15 6.55 33.28 -81.05
N SER A 16 7.05 32.07 -80.75
CA SER A 16 7.20 31.60 -79.37
C SER A 16 8.21 32.44 -78.59
N PHE A 17 9.37 32.77 -79.18
CA PHE A 17 10.38 33.59 -78.51
C PHE A 17 10.03 35.08 -78.43
N GLN A 18 9.25 35.62 -79.37
CA GLN A 18 8.80 37.03 -79.32
C GLN A 18 7.80 37.31 -78.18
N ASN A 19 7.09 36.29 -77.70
CA ASN A 19 6.11 36.41 -76.63
C ASN A 19 6.69 36.09 -75.24
N GLU A 20 7.98 35.75 -75.15
CA GLU A 20 8.68 35.37 -73.92
C GLU A 20 9.36 36.57 -73.25
N LEU A 21 9.23 36.68 -71.93
CA LEU A 21 9.62 37.86 -71.13
C LEU A 21 11.14 38.11 -71.03
N PHE A 22 11.99 37.20 -71.53
CA PHE A 22 13.44 37.30 -71.41
C PHE A 22 14.11 38.10 -72.54
N ILE A 23 13.37 38.45 -73.61
CA ILE A 23 13.87 39.29 -74.72
C ILE A 23 13.30 40.71 -74.59
N PRO A 24 14.13 41.76 -74.44
CA PRO A 24 13.66 43.13 -74.40
C PRO A 24 12.89 43.52 -75.68
N PRO A 25 11.77 44.25 -75.59
CA PRO A 25 10.96 44.63 -76.75
C PRO A 25 11.80 45.34 -77.81
N GLY A 26 11.83 44.80 -79.03
CA GLY A 26 12.54 45.41 -80.17
C GLY A 26 13.98 44.93 -80.43
N THR A 27 14.46 43.90 -79.71
CA THR A 27 15.80 43.34 -79.91
C THR A 27 15.73 41.95 -80.57
N SER A 28 16.63 41.64 -81.51
CA SER A 28 16.75 40.30 -82.08
C SER A 28 17.21 39.31 -81.00
N PRO A 29 16.68 38.07 -80.92
CA PRO A 29 17.14 37.07 -79.97
C PRO A 29 18.63 36.77 -80.22
N GLU A 30 19.53 37.29 -79.40
CA GLU A 30 20.94 36.92 -79.50
C GLU A 30 21.08 35.47 -79.01
N PRO A 31 21.67 34.55 -79.80
CA PRO A 31 21.70 33.12 -79.48
C PRO A 31 22.23 32.81 -78.06
N ARG A 32 23.18 33.62 -77.57
CA ARG A 32 23.75 33.47 -76.21
C ARG A 32 22.74 33.72 -75.10
N LEU A 33 21.86 34.70 -75.24
CA LEU A 33 20.83 35.02 -74.24
C LEU A 33 19.79 33.91 -74.15
N VAL A 34 19.36 33.38 -75.30
CA VAL A 34 18.43 32.24 -75.38
C VAL A 34 19.04 31.00 -74.74
N ILE A 35 20.31 30.70 -75.03
CA ILE A 35 21.02 29.56 -74.45
C ILE A 35 21.14 29.69 -72.92
N ASN A 36 21.52 30.87 -72.41
CA ASN A 36 21.63 31.11 -70.97
C ASN A 36 20.28 30.98 -70.25
N TYR A 37 19.20 31.49 -70.85
CA TYR A 37 17.85 31.35 -70.32
C TYR A 37 17.42 29.89 -70.28
N LEU A 38 17.60 29.14 -71.38
CA LEU A 38 17.29 27.71 -71.43
C LEU A 38 18.09 26.91 -70.39
N GLN A 39 19.37 27.26 -70.18
CA GLN A 39 20.20 26.61 -69.17
C GLN A 39 19.73 26.91 -67.75
N THR A 40 19.32 28.16 -67.48
CA THR A 40 18.72 28.56 -66.19
C THR A 40 17.39 27.87 -65.95
N LEU A 41 16.53 27.83 -66.97
CA LEU A 41 15.22 27.18 -66.93
C LEU A 41 15.38 25.68 -66.67
N LYS A 42 16.28 25.01 -67.38
CA LYS A 42 16.62 23.61 -67.17
C LYS A 42 17.09 23.34 -65.73
N SER A 43 17.97 24.22 -65.20
CA SER A 43 18.46 24.09 -63.83
C SER A 43 17.32 24.28 -62.80
N SER A 44 16.40 25.22 -63.06
CA SER A 44 15.21 25.42 -62.22
C SER A 44 14.24 24.23 -62.26
N GLU A 45 14.07 23.62 -63.44
CA GLU A 45 13.24 22.43 -63.64
C GLU A 45 13.81 21.23 -62.88
N GLU A 46 15.13 21.00 -62.97
CA GLU A 46 15.83 19.95 -62.22
C GLU A 46 15.68 20.16 -60.70
N MET A 47 15.83 21.39 -60.21
CA MET A 47 15.64 21.72 -58.79
C MET A 47 14.20 21.47 -58.32
N LEU A 48 13.20 21.88 -59.10
CA LEU A 48 11.78 21.63 -58.77
C LEU A 48 11.45 20.13 -58.77
N LYS A 49 12.01 19.36 -59.71
CA LYS A 49 11.86 17.90 -59.74
C LYS A 49 12.44 17.24 -58.48
N GLU A 50 13.61 17.68 -58.03
CA GLU A 50 14.22 17.18 -56.79
C GLU A 50 13.38 17.51 -55.55
N GLN A 51 12.86 18.75 -55.46
CA GLN A 51 11.98 19.15 -54.36
C GLN A 51 10.67 18.36 -54.36
N LEU A 52 10.06 18.12 -55.52
CA LEU A 52 8.87 17.29 -55.66
C LEU A 52 9.12 15.87 -55.18
N GLU A 53 10.25 15.28 -55.54
CA GLU A 53 10.60 13.92 -55.11
C GLU A 53 10.84 13.84 -53.60
N LYS A 54 11.50 14.86 -53.02
CA LYS A 54 11.64 14.98 -51.55
C LYS A 54 10.29 15.14 -50.86
N ALA A 55 9.37 15.92 -51.42
CA ALA A 55 8.03 16.11 -50.88
C ALA A 55 7.23 14.80 -50.90
N LYS A 56 7.24 14.08 -52.03
CA LYS A 56 6.58 12.77 -52.17
C LYS A 56 7.08 11.74 -51.17
N LYS A 57 8.41 11.67 -50.96
CA LYS A 57 9.01 10.78 -49.96
C LYS A 57 8.57 11.12 -48.53
N LYS A 58 8.49 12.41 -48.20
CA LYS A 58 8.00 12.87 -46.89
C LYS A 58 6.53 12.55 -46.70
N GLU A 59 5.71 12.78 -47.72
CA GLU A 59 4.28 12.45 -47.70
C GLU A 59 4.05 10.95 -47.46
N ALA A 60 4.77 10.09 -48.18
CA ALA A 60 4.69 8.64 -47.97
C ALA A 60 5.09 8.23 -46.54
N ALA A 61 6.14 8.84 -45.98
CA ALA A 61 6.55 8.58 -44.60
C ALA A 61 5.48 9.03 -43.58
N PHE A 62 4.81 10.16 -43.84
CA PHE A 62 3.72 10.62 -43.00
C PHE A 62 2.51 9.68 -43.07
N ILE A 63 2.10 9.22 -44.25
CA ILE A 63 0.98 8.27 -44.41
C ILE A 63 1.20 7.02 -43.55
N VAL A 64 2.39 6.42 -43.61
CA VAL A 64 2.73 5.24 -42.79
C VAL A 64 2.69 5.56 -41.29
N THR A 65 3.20 6.73 -40.89
CA THR A 65 3.22 7.15 -39.49
C THR A 65 1.81 7.42 -38.96
N PHE A 66 0.95 8.03 -39.77
CA PHE A 66 -0.45 8.26 -39.42
C PHE A 66 -1.21 6.94 -39.29
N ALA A 67 -1.07 6.03 -40.26
CA ALA A 67 -1.70 4.71 -40.19
C ALA A 67 -1.29 3.93 -38.93
N LYS A 68 0.00 3.97 -38.56
CA LYS A 68 0.48 3.35 -37.31
C LYS A 68 -0.15 3.98 -36.05
N ARG A 69 -0.24 5.32 -36.00
CA ARG A 69 -0.90 6.03 -34.88
C ARG A 69 -2.39 5.72 -34.80
N GLU A 70 -3.08 5.64 -35.94
CA GLU A 70 -4.50 5.29 -35.97
C GLU A 70 -4.74 3.87 -35.47
N GLN A 71 -3.88 2.93 -35.85
CA GLN A 71 -3.90 1.56 -35.33
C GLN A 71 -3.70 1.54 -33.81
N GLU A 72 -2.67 2.23 -33.29
CA GLU A 72 -2.40 2.31 -31.85
C GLU A 72 -3.60 2.90 -31.08
N ILE A 73 -4.23 3.96 -31.61
CA ILE A 73 -5.44 4.54 -31.02
C ILE A 73 -6.58 3.52 -30.99
N ALA A 74 -6.76 2.72 -32.05
CA ALA A 74 -7.79 1.68 -32.11
C ALA A 74 -7.55 0.57 -31.07
N GLU A 75 -6.30 0.12 -30.93
CA GLU A 75 -5.88 -0.87 -29.93
C GLU A 75 -6.10 -0.36 -28.51
N LEU A 76 -5.65 0.86 -28.20
CA LEU A 76 -5.87 1.50 -26.89
C LEU A 76 -7.35 1.68 -26.58
N LYS A 77 -8.17 2.09 -27.54
CA LYS A 77 -9.63 2.17 -27.37
C LYS A 77 -10.24 0.81 -27.06
N SER A 78 -9.73 -0.28 -27.65
CA SER A 78 -10.18 -1.63 -27.33
C SER A 78 -9.81 -2.03 -25.90
N ALA A 79 -8.54 -1.86 -25.53
CA ALA A 79 -8.06 -2.17 -24.19
C ALA A 79 -8.86 -1.43 -23.10
N VAL A 80 -9.18 -0.14 -23.33
CA VAL A 80 -10.03 0.63 -22.40
C VAL A 80 -11.43 0.05 -22.28
N ARG A 81 -12.06 -0.39 -23.38
CA ARG A 81 -13.39 -1.05 -23.33
C ARG A 81 -13.33 -2.35 -22.54
N ASP A 82 -12.30 -3.16 -22.77
CA ASP A 82 -12.13 -4.46 -22.11
C ASP A 82 -11.89 -4.29 -20.61
N LEU A 83 -11.00 -3.37 -20.22
CA LEU A 83 -10.77 -3.03 -18.81
C LEU A 83 -12.04 -2.51 -18.12
N LYS A 84 -12.83 -1.66 -18.80
CA LYS A 84 -14.11 -1.17 -18.27
C LYS A 84 -15.12 -2.30 -18.11
N ALA A 85 -15.15 -3.27 -19.02
CA ALA A 85 -16.00 -4.44 -18.92
C ALA A 85 -15.58 -5.35 -17.75
N GLN A 86 -14.28 -5.54 -17.52
CA GLN A 86 -13.76 -6.32 -16.39
C GLN A 86 -14.03 -5.65 -15.03
N LEU A 87 -13.99 -4.31 -14.95
CA LEU A 87 -14.19 -3.59 -13.69
C LEU A 87 -15.67 -3.52 -13.26
N LYS A 88 -16.61 -3.59 -14.20
CA LYS A 88 -18.05 -3.40 -13.91
C LYS A 88 -18.63 -4.48 -12.97
N PRO A 89 -18.39 -5.79 -13.16
CA PRO A 89 -18.92 -6.82 -12.26
C PRO A 89 -18.40 -6.71 -10.81
N PRO A 90 -17.07 -6.59 -10.55
CA PRO A 90 -16.56 -6.43 -9.18
C PRO A 90 -17.10 -5.18 -8.47
N LEU A 91 -17.17 -4.04 -9.16
CA LEU A 91 -17.69 -2.80 -8.59
C LEU A 91 -19.18 -2.91 -8.24
N MET A 92 -19.99 -3.55 -9.09
CA MET A 92 -21.40 -3.78 -8.80
C MET A 92 -21.60 -4.76 -7.64
N GLN A 93 -20.78 -5.79 -7.53
CA GLN A 93 -20.83 -6.73 -6.41
C GLN A 93 -20.45 -6.05 -5.10
N ALA A 94 -19.36 -5.27 -5.06
CA ALA A 94 -18.96 -4.52 -3.87
C ALA A 94 -20.05 -3.51 -3.43
N ARG A 95 -20.65 -2.78 -4.39
CA ARG A 95 -21.79 -1.90 -4.09
C ARG A 95 -22.99 -2.67 -3.56
N ARG A 96 -23.32 -3.84 -4.12
CA ARG A 96 -24.43 -4.66 -3.65
C ARG A 96 -24.21 -5.12 -2.21
N LEU A 97 -22.99 -5.56 -1.87
CA LEU A 97 -22.65 -5.98 -0.50
C LEU A 97 -22.69 -4.82 0.48
N LEU A 98 -22.17 -3.64 0.11
CA LEU A 98 -22.21 -2.45 0.97
C LEU A 98 -23.63 -1.90 1.18
N LEU A 99 -24.54 -2.17 0.23
CA LEU A 99 -25.94 -1.77 0.32
C LEU A 99 -26.84 -2.89 0.85
N ASP A 100 -26.29 -4.05 1.22
CA ASP A 100 -27.05 -5.19 1.71
C ASP A 100 -27.49 -4.95 3.17
N PRO A 101 -28.80 -4.88 3.45
CA PRO A 101 -29.28 -4.66 4.80
C PRO A 101 -28.88 -5.75 5.80
N ALA A 102 -28.76 -7.01 5.38
CA ALA A 102 -28.34 -8.10 6.26
C ALA A 102 -26.86 -7.97 6.63
N ILE A 103 -26.01 -7.49 5.71
CA ILE A 103 -24.60 -7.21 6.02
C ILE A 103 -24.50 -6.06 7.03
N HIS A 104 -25.30 -5.00 6.88
CA HIS A 104 -25.37 -3.92 7.85
C HIS A 104 -25.82 -4.40 9.24
N GLU A 105 -26.81 -5.30 9.29
CA GLU A 105 -27.26 -5.93 10.53
C GLU A 105 -26.17 -6.78 11.18
N GLU A 106 -25.41 -7.57 10.42
CA GLU A 106 -24.29 -8.34 10.96
C GLU A 106 -23.18 -7.44 11.50
N PHE A 107 -22.83 -6.33 10.81
CA PHE A 107 -21.89 -5.36 11.35
C PHE A 107 -22.37 -4.74 12.65
N ARG A 108 -23.66 -4.40 12.74
CA ARG A 108 -24.27 -3.87 13.98
C ARG A 108 -24.24 -4.91 15.08
N ARG A 109 -24.59 -6.17 14.79
CA ARG A 109 -24.56 -7.29 15.74
C ARG A 109 -23.14 -7.52 16.27
N LEU A 110 -22.15 -7.54 15.38
CA LEU A 110 -20.74 -7.69 15.75
C LEU A 110 -20.26 -6.53 16.62
N LYS A 111 -20.60 -5.28 16.26
CA LYS A 111 -20.26 -4.11 17.07
C LYS A 111 -20.85 -4.21 18.48
N ASN A 112 -22.14 -4.55 18.59
CA ASN A 112 -22.79 -4.73 19.89
C ASN A 112 -22.14 -5.86 20.71
N LEU A 113 -21.79 -6.97 20.06
CA LEU A 113 -21.14 -8.10 20.73
C LEU A 113 -19.75 -7.71 21.25
N VAL A 114 -18.98 -6.93 20.50
CA VAL A 114 -17.69 -6.39 20.95
C VAL A 114 -17.90 -5.50 22.18
N GLU A 115 -18.83 -4.54 22.12
CA GLU A 115 -19.13 -3.66 23.25
C GLU A 115 -19.59 -4.43 24.50
N GLU A 116 -20.39 -5.50 24.33
CA GLU A 116 -20.82 -6.38 25.42
C GLU A 116 -19.63 -7.14 26.02
N LYS A 117 -18.76 -7.73 25.19
CA LYS A 117 -17.58 -8.45 25.67
C LYS A 117 -16.57 -7.53 26.34
N ASP A 118 -16.35 -6.32 25.83
CA ASP A 118 -15.47 -5.34 26.46
C ASP A 118 -15.99 -4.93 27.84
N LYS A 119 -17.30 -4.74 28.00
CA LYS A 119 -17.91 -4.53 29.32
C LYS A 119 -17.68 -5.72 30.24
N LYS A 120 -17.87 -6.94 29.74
CA LYS A 120 -17.68 -8.16 30.54
C LYS A 120 -16.23 -8.35 30.97
N VAL A 121 -15.27 -8.05 30.11
CA VAL A 121 -13.84 -8.06 30.44
C VAL A 121 -13.57 -7.09 31.59
N LYS A 122 -14.02 -5.85 31.48
CA LYS A 122 -13.86 -4.85 32.55
C LYS A 122 -14.48 -5.30 33.86
N GLU A 123 -15.72 -5.81 33.84
CA GLU A 123 -16.37 -6.35 35.04
C GLU A 123 -15.56 -7.50 35.66
N LEU A 124 -15.02 -8.42 34.85
CA LEU A 124 -14.22 -9.54 35.35
C LEU A 124 -12.88 -9.07 35.92
N GLU A 125 -12.22 -8.10 35.28
CA GLU A 125 -11.00 -7.48 35.79
C GLU A 125 -11.24 -6.77 37.13
N GLU A 126 -12.34 -6.02 37.26
CA GLU A 126 -12.74 -5.38 38.51
C GLU A 126 -13.05 -6.41 39.61
N ASN A 127 -13.76 -7.49 39.28
CA ASN A 127 -14.02 -8.58 40.22
C ASN A 127 -12.75 -9.30 40.66
N ILE A 128 -11.82 -9.57 39.73
CA ILE A 128 -10.51 -10.14 40.06
C ILE A 128 -9.76 -9.20 40.98
N ALA A 129 -9.72 -7.89 40.67
CA ALA A 129 -9.07 -6.90 41.53
C ALA A 129 -9.71 -6.82 42.92
N ALA A 130 -11.04 -6.93 43.01
CA ALA A 130 -11.79 -6.90 44.26
C ALA A 130 -11.55 -8.15 45.13
N VAL A 131 -11.41 -9.33 44.53
CA VAL A 131 -11.22 -10.60 45.25
C VAL A 131 -9.74 -10.91 45.49
N SER A 132 -8.84 -10.28 44.75
CA SER A 132 -7.40 -10.46 44.93
C SER A 132 -6.93 -9.88 46.25
N PHE A 133 -6.43 -10.76 47.12
CA PHE A 133 -5.78 -10.33 48.35
C PHE A 133 -4.55 -9.48 48.01
N THR A 134 -4.49 -8.28 48.56
CA THR A 134 -3.33 -7.41 48.46
C THR A 134 -2.84 -7.08 49.86
N ALA A 135 -1.64 -7.55 50.22
CA ALA A 135 -1.06 -7.35 51.55
C ALA A 135 -0.98 -5.85 51.96
N ASN A 136 -0.90 -4.95 50.97
CA ASN A 136 -0.82 -3.51 51.18
C ASN A 136 -2.18 -2.80 51.32
N SER A 137 -3.30 -3.42 50.97
CA SER A 137 -4.63 -2.82 51.15
C SER A 137 -4.98 -2.70 52.64
N LYS A 138 -5.90 -1.80 52.98
CA LYS A 138 -6.39 -1.64 54.36
C LYS A 138 -6.90 -2.96 54.94
N MET A 139 -7.67 -3.72 54.15
CA MET A 139 -8.17 -5.05 54.54
C MET A 139 -7.02 -6.07 54.63
N GLY A 140 -6.10 -6.08 53.67
CA GLY A 140 -4.98 -7.02 53.66
C GLY A 140 -4.02 -6.85 54.83
N LYS A 141 -3.68 -5.60 55.18
CA LYS A 141 -2.88 -5.27 56.37
C LYS A 141 -3.56 -5.72 57.65
N ALA A 142 -4.88 -5.51 57.78
CA ALA A 142 -5.64 -5.94 58.95
C ALA A 142 -5.67 -7.48 59.07
N LEU A 143 -5.83 -8.21 57.96
CA LEU A 143 -5.77 -9.66 57.94
C LEU A 143 -4.39 -10.18 58.35
N MET A 144 -3.31 -9.63 57.78
CA MET A 144 -1.94 -10.02 58.14
C MET A 144 -1.61 -9.74 59.60
N ALA A 145 -2.05 -8.59 60.14
CA ALA A 145 -1.88 -8.28 61.55
C ALA A 145 -2.59 -9.31 62.44
N LYS A 146 -3.84 -9.67 62.10
CA LYS A 146 -4.59 -10.70 62.83
C LYS A 146 -3.92 -12.07 62.74
N CYS A 147 -3.43 -12.48 61.56
CA CYS A 147 -2.66 -13.72 61.41
C CYS A 147 -1.40 -13.71 62.26
N LYS A 148 -0.69 -12.58 62.33
CA LYS A 148 0.51 -12.43 63.17
C LYS A 148 0.18 -12.56 64.66
N THR A 149 -0.86 -11.89 65.13
CA THR A 149 -1.31 -11.99 66.53
C THR A 149 -1.73 -13.41 66.89
N LEU A 150 -2.51 -14.08 66.04
CA LEU A 150 -2.91 -15.47 66.26
C LEU A 150 -1.70 -16.43 66.27
N GLN A 151 -0.67 -16.16 65.47
CA GLN A 151 0.56 -16.94 65.50
C GLN A 151 1.31 -16.74 66.83
N GLU A 152 1.46 -15.50 67.28
CA GLU A 152 2.09 -15.17 68.57
C GLU A 152 1.34 -15.80 69.76
N GLU A 153 0.00 -15.78 69.74
CA GLU A 153 -0.84 -16.45 70.74
C GLU A 153 -0.63 -17.97 70.74
N ASN A 154 -0.60 -18.61 69.57
CA ASN A 154 -0.35 -20.05 69.46
C ASN A 154 1.03 -20.44 69.96
N ASP A 155 2.06 -19.64 69.65
CA ASP A 155 3.43 -19.89 70.09
C ASP A 155 3.57 -19.72 71.61
N GLU A 156 2.85 -18.78 72.22
CA GLU A 156 2.75 -18.62 73.67
C GLU A 156 2.03 -19.80 74.33
N ILE A 157 0.89 -20.25 73.78
CA ILE A 157 0.18 -21.44 74.28
C ILE A 157 1.10 -22.67 74.21
N GLY A 158 1.85 -22.82 73.12
CA GLY A 158 2.85 -23.89 72.97
C GLY A 158 3.89 -23.85 74.08
N ARG A 159 4.49 -22.68 74.33
CA ARG A 159 5.46 -22.50 75.43
C ARG A 159 4.88 -22.79 76.80
N GLN A 160 3.68 -22.29 77.11
CA GLN A 160 3.03 -22.55 78.39
C GLN A 160 2.74 -24.03 78.61
N ASN A 161 2.39 -24.76 77.55
CA ASN A 161 2.18 -26.20 77.63
C ASN A 161 3.50 -26.94 77.92
N GLU A 162 4.58 -26.59 77.22
CA GLU A 162 5.93 -27.16 77.46
C GLU A 162 6.44 -26.86 78.89
N GLU A 163 6.27 -25.63 79.37
CA GLU A 163 6.63 -25.23 80.74
C GLU A 163 5.79 -25.99 81.78
N GLY A 164 4.50 -26.19 81.52
CA GLY A 164 3.59 -26.95 82.38
C GLY A 164 3.98 -28.43 82.49
N GLU A 165 4.30 -29.08 81.38
CA GLU A 165 4.82 -30.46 81.39
C GLU A 165 6.14 -30.57 82.15
N THR A 166 7.06 -29.62 81.93
CA THR A 166 8.34 -29.55 82.64
C THR A 166 8.13 -29.43 84.15
N HIS A 167 7.21 -28.57 84.59
CA HIS A 167 6.90 -28.41 86.01
C HIS A 167 6.33 -29.69 86.64
N GLN A 168 5.39 -30.38 85.95
CA GLN A 168 4.85 -31.65 86.43
C GLN A 168 5.92 -32.73 86.56
N LEU A 169 6.82 -32.85 85.57
CA LEU A 169 7.95 -33.77 85.64
C LEU A 169 8.88 -33.44 86.80
N SER A 170 9.14 -32.16 87.06
CA SER A 170 9.96 -31.70 88.20
C SER A 170 9.35 -32.10 89.55
N VAL A 171 8.03 -31.92 89.73
CA VAL A 171 7.33 -32.34 90.95
C VAL A 171 7.37 -33.85 91.15
N LYS A 172 7.09 -34.64 90.10
CA LYS A 172 7.20 -36.11 90.15
C LYS A 172 8.61 -36.57 90.51
N LEU A 173 9.63 -35.92 89.94
CA LEU A 173 11.02 -36.20 90.23
C LEU A 173 11.38 -35.88 91.70
N ALA A 174 10.94 -34.74 92.23
CA ALA A 174 11.18 -34.36 93.62
C ALA A 174 10.52 -35.33 94.61
N LEU A 175 9.27 -35.73 94.35
CA LEU A 175 8.57 -36.73 95.15
C LEU A 175 9.30 -38.07 95.12
N GLN A 176 9.74 -38.52 93.94
CA GLN A 176 10.48 -39.77 93.79
C GLN A 176 11.83 -39.73 94.54
N LYS A 177 12.55 -38.61 94.50
CA LYS A 177 13.77 -38.41 95.30
C LYS A 177 13.50 -38.52 96.80
N SER A 178 12.40 -37.95 97.29
CA SER A 178 12.01 -38.05 98.70
C SER A 178 11.69 -39.49 99.12
N LEU A 179 10.87 -40.21 98.34
CA LEU A 179 10.57 -41.62 98.63
C LEU A 179 11.83 -42.49 98.62
N ASN A 180 12.74 -42.25 97.67
CA ASN A 180 14.01 -42.98 97.62
C ASN A 180 14.91 -42.69 98.83
N ALA A 181 14.94 -41.45 99.32
CA ALA A 181 15.69 -41.09 100.52
C ALA A 181 15.11 -41.78 101.76
N GLU A 182 13.79 -41.84 101.89
CA GLU A 182 13.10 -42.54 102.97
C GLU A 182 13.35 -44.05 102.92
N LEU A 183 13.25 -44.67 101.73
CA LEU A 183 13.60 -46.08 101.54
C LEU A 183 15.05 -46.35 101.95
N LYS A 184 16.01 -45.54 101.48
CA LYS A 184 17.42 -45.68 101.91
C LYS A 184 17.59 -45.56 103.42
N SER A 185 16.92 -44.60 104.06
CA SER A 185 16.93 -44.44 105.51
C SER A 185 16.37 -45.66 106.25
N GLN A 186 15.42 -46.39 105.66
CA GLN A 186 14.90 -47.65 106.23
C GLN A 186 15.85 -48.84 106.04
N PHE A 187 16.77 -48.78 105.07
CA PHE A 187 17.77 -49.81 104.84
C PHE A 187 19.13 -49.52 105.52
N GLU A 188 19.36 -48.30 105.99
CA GLU A 188 20.60 -47.87 106.69
C GLU A 188 20.44 -47.71 108.21
N GLY A 189 19.32 -48.16 108.80
CA GLY A 189 19.16 -48.38 110.24
C GLY A 189 19.50 -49.81 110.65
#